data_AF-A0AAD9LSW2-F1
#
_entry.id   AF-A0AAD9LSW2-F1
#
_cell.length_a   1.000
_cell.length_b   1.000
_cell.length_c   1.000
_cell.angle_alpha   90.00
_cell.angle_beta   90.00
_cell.angle_gamma   90.00
#
_symmetry.space_group_name_H-M   'P 1'
#
loop_
_entity.id
_entity.type
_entity.pdbx_description
1 polymer ?
#
loop_
_entity_poly.entity_id
_entity_poly.type
_entity_poly.pdbx_seq_one_letter_code
_entity_poly.pdbx_strand_id
1 'polypeptide(L)'
;MTIPSKREYLDGDSDAPALVYPASNPKAVGAVLDYSNSYLGDDKFAVIIEKARLANVPTRLDLRGNCFETGAARSLAVLLRSSHNVVAISLEWNNIGLLDQGVEALAGALEVDKRLLILDLRNNNIGPEGAKALAKALRMNRTLRQLDLRWNEIGNPGVLAFREALQSNHSLVTLELMGNNSSLKHVDEIEVLLARNRALAEKPPPVAVDASCQNDDDNNDSPKAAPDDQLLLQVLAEKEELETELDLGKRERRKMVEKTEELEMQLQQSSKEAEIAKEERDRYQQREIDVKRDVHELKMQLDELENRRKLEFEEYRSARAALERENGVIREKVGHLETLRSKETDQKDKQIAHLEEAKYALDNELHRTSLTLR
;
A
#
# COMPACT_ATOMS: atom_id res chain seq x y z
N MET A 1 -24.66 -17.26 -14.50
CA MET A 1 -23.20 -17.47 -14.53
C MET A 1 -22.67 -17.09 -13.17
N THR A 2 -22.32 -18.09 -12.36
CA THR A 2 -21.99 -17.90 -10.94
C THR A 2 -20.47 -17.80 -10.82
N ILE A 3 -19.97 -16.72 -10.23
CA ILE A 3 -18.53 -16.55 -9.98
C ILE A 3 -18.13 -17.54 -8.87
N PRO A 4 -17.16 -18.44 -9.08
CA PRO A 4 -16.76 -19.40 -8.04
C PRO A 4 -16.11 -18.67 -6.86
N SER A 5 -16.40 -19.14 -5.64
CA SER A 5 -15.86 -18.55 -4.43
C SER A 5 -14.37 -18.89 -4.27
N LYS A 6 -13.59 -17.97 -3.66
CA LYS A 6 -12.12 -18.04 -3.44
C LYS A 6 -11.57 -19.26 -2.65
N ARG A 7 -12.38 -20.31 -2.41
CA ARG A 7 -12.10 -21.42 -1.50
C ARG A 7 -11.61 -22.71 -2.17
N GLU A 8 -11.56 -22.76 -3.51
CA GLU A 8 -11.20 -23.96 -4.30
C GLU A 8 -9.72 -24.03 -4.75
N TYR A 9 -8.85 -23.14 -4.23
CA TYR A 9 -7.39 -23.21 -4.42
C TYR A 9 -6.66 -23.87 -3.22
N LEU A 10 -7.38 -24.63 -2.40
CA LEU A 10 -6.82 -25.42 -1.31
C LEU A 10 -6.90 -26.90 -1.72
N ASP A 11 -5.75 -27.57 -1.68
CA ASP A 11 -5.47 -28.99 -2.00
C ASP A 11 -4.95 -29.28 -3.42
N GLY A 12 -3.75 -28.78 -3.73
CA GLY A 12 -3.02 -29.18 -4.94
C GLY A 12 -1.84 -28.29 -5.36
N ASP A 13 -0.86 -28.09 -4.47
CA ASP A 13 0.58 -27.89 -4.78
C ASP A 13 1.30 -27.34 -3.53
N SER A 14 1.91 -28.24 -2.75
CA SER A 14 2.73 -27.88 -1.59
C SER A 14 4.15 -27.42 -1.95
N ASP A 15 4.47 -27.35 -3.24
CA ASP A 15 5.79 -26.98 -3.78
C ASP A 15 5.83 -25.51 -4.23
N ALA A 16 5.36 -24.60 -3.37
CA ALA A 16 5.75 -23.19 -3.48
C ALA A 16 7.28 -23.10 -3.28
N PRO A 17 8.08 -22.64 -4.27
CA PRO A 17 9.52 -22.65 -4.14
C PRO A 17 9.93 -21.75 -2.98
N ALA A 18 10.52 -22.35 -1.95
CA ALA A 18 11.05 -21.65 -0.79
C ALA A 18 12.00 -20.53 -1.26
N LEU A 19 11.94 -19.37 -0.60
CA LEU A 19 12.79 -18.22 -0.90
C LEU A 19 14.25 -18.68 -1.01
N VAL A 20 14.79 -18.69 -2.23
CA VAL A 20 16.14 -19.19 -2.49
C VAL A 20 17.12 -18.19 -1.91
N TYR A 21 17.57 -18.48 -0.67
CA TYR A 21 18.63 -17.74 -0.02
C TYR A 21 19.92 -17.93 -0.83
N PRO A 22 20.59 -16.84 -1.27
CA PRO A 22 21.89 -16.99 -1.91
C PRO A 22 22.87 -17.63 -0.92
N ALA A 23 23.44 -18.77 -1.30
CA ALA A 23 24.20 -19.67 -0.42
C ALA A 23 25.59 -19.16 0.00
N SER A 24 25.83 -17.85 -0.08
CA SER A 24 27.16 -17.22 -0.02
C SER A 24 27.57 -16.69 1.36
N ASN A 25 26.78 -16.84 2.42
CA ASN A 25 27.24 -16.53 3.79
C ASN A 25 26.62 -17.41 4.90
N PRO A 26 27.29 -18.50 5.33
CA PRO A 26 26.78 -19.42 6.34
C PRO A 26 26.78 -18.87 7.79
N LYS A 27 27.05 -17.57 8.01
CA LYS A 27 26.97 -16.93 9.33
C LYS A 27 25.62 -16.28 9.65
N ALA A 28 24.64 -16.31 8.74
CA ALA A 28 23.32 -15.69 8.92
C ALA A 28 22.28 -16.60 9.61
N VAL A 29 22.67 -17.29 10.70
CA VAL A 29 21.72 -17.96 11.61
C VAL A 29 21.14 -16.92 12.56
N GLY A 30 20.26 -16.08 12.00
CA GLY A 30 19.49 -15.09 12.73
C GLY A 30 18.29 -15.71 13.47
N ALA A 31 17.78 -15.01 14.48
CA ALA A 31 16.53 -15.41 15.13
C ALA A 31 15.37 -15.35 14.14
N VAL A 32 14.43 -16.28 14.23
CA VAL A 32 13.18 -16.24 13.48
C VAL A 32 12.06 -15.90 14.44
N LEU A 33 11.38 -14.77 14.18
CA LEU A 33 10.15 -14.38 14.85
C LEU A 33 9.00 -14.75 13.92
N ASP A 34 8.42 -15.92 14.16
CA ASP A 34 7.24 -16.41 13.44
C ASP A 34 5.97 -15.98 14.16
N TYR A 35 5.13 -15.25 13.43
CA TYR A 35 3.79 -14.83 13.82
C TYR A 35 2.77 -15.15 12.71
N SER A 36 3.10 -16.08 11.80
CA SER A 36 2.27 -16.41 10.65
C SER A 36 0.90 -17.01 11.03
N ASN A 37 -0.08 -16.85 10.13
CA ASN A 37 -1.42 -17.44 10.16
C ASN A 37 -2.18 -17.27 11.49
N SER A 38 -1.89 -16.20 12.22
CA SER A 38 -2.35 -15.99 13.60
C SER A 38 -3.52 -15.00 13.70
N TYR A 39 -4.06 -14.54 12.56
CA TYR A 39 -5.18 -13.60 12.43
C TYR A 39 -5.08 -12.42 13.42
N LEU A 40 -3.88 -11.83 13.50
CA LEU A 40 -3.55 -10.91 14.58
C LEU A 40 -4.22 -9.54 14.43
N GLY A 41 -4.43 -9.08 13.18
CA GLY A 41 -4.93 -7.74 12.87
C GLY A 41 -3.99 -6.62 13.35
N ASP A 42 -4.30 -5.38 12.93
CA ASP A 42 -3.45 -4.22 13.20
C ASP A 42 -3.25 -3.95 14.71
N ASP A 43 -4.24 -4.24 15.56
CA ASP A 43 -4.20 -4.01 17.01
C ASP A 43 -3.03 -4.68 17.72
N LYS A 44 -2.68 -5.91 17.33
CA LYS A 44 -1.60 -6.69 17.96
C LYS A 44 -0.23 -6.41 17.34
N PHE A 45 -0.20 -5.72 16.21
CA PHE A 45 1.03 -5.47 15.45
C PHE A 45 2.07 -4.66 16.23
N ALA A 46 1.62 -3.73 17.09
CA ALA A 46 2.51 -2.96 17.97
C ALA A 46 3.39 -3.86 18.85
N VAL A 47 2.84 -4.93 19.43
CA VAL A 47 3.59 -5.87 20.29
C VAL A 47 4.63 -6.67 19.51
N ILE A 48 4.35 -6.97 18.25
CA ILE A 48 5.30 -7.64 17.34
C ILE A 48 6.47 -6.71 17.03
N ILE A 49 6.18 -5.45 16.71
CA ILE A 49 7.17 -4.42 16.40
C ILE A 49 8.08 -4.12 17.61
N GLU A 50 7.52 -4.04 18.82
CA GLU A 50 8.30 -3.95 20.06
C GLU A 50 9.31 -5.10 20.19
N LYS A 51 8.87 -6.35 20.01
CA LYS A 51 9.75 -7.54 20.06
C LYS A 51 10.81 -7.54 18.95
N ALA A 52 10.44 -7.17 17.73
CA ALA A 52 11.36 -7.08 16.60
C ALA A 52 12.42 -5.98 16.79
N ARG A 53 12.09 -4.89 17.50
CA ARG A 53 13.05 -3.84 17.88
C ARG A 53 14.01 -4.28 18.99
N LEU A 54 13.53 -5.05 19.97
CA LEU A 54 14.34 -5.58 21.07
C LEU A 54 15.28 -6.74 20.67
N ALA A 55 15.14 -7.26 19.43
CA ALA A 55 16.02 -8.32 18.94
C ALA A 55 17.44 -7.80 18.70
N ASN A 56 18.40 -8.27 19.50
CA ASN A 56 19.83 -7.91 19.40
C ASN A 56 20.62 -8.71 18.34
N VAL A 57 19.96 -9.61 17.62
CA VAL A 57 20.55 -10.45 16.57
C VAL A 57 19.87 -10.17 15.23
N PRO A 58 20.55 -10.41 14.09
CA PRO A 58 19.89 -10.45 12.78
C PRO A 58 18.61 -11.28 12.86
N THR A 59 17.48 -10.71 12.47
CA THR A 59 16.16 -11.33 12.69
C THR A 59 15.38 -11.44 11.40
N ARG A 60 14.75 -12.60 11.18
CA ARG A 60 13.73 -12.81 10.15
C ARG A 60 12.36 -12.73 10.79
N LEU A 61 11.46 -11.97 10.19
CA LEU A 61 10.12 -11.70 10.71
C LEU A 61 9.08 -12.25 9.75
N ASP A 62 8.42 -13.35 10.13
CA ASP A 62 7.35 -13.98 9.36
C ASP A 62 5.99 -13.49 9.90
N LEU A 63 5.25 -12.79 9.04
CA LEU A 63 4.00 -12.09 9.35
C LEU A 63 2.88 -12.51 8.39
N ARG A 64 3.04 -13.63 7.68
CA ARG A 64 2.12 -14.08 6.64
C ARG A 64 0.72 -14.40 7.17
N GLY A 65 -0.33 -14.15 6.39
CA GLY A 65 -1.69 -14.62 6.71
C GLY A 65 -2.32 -14.02 7.97
N ASN A 66 -2.10 -12.72 8.23
CA ASN A 66 -2.56 -12.07 9.46
C ASN A 66 -3.63 -10.97 9.28
N CYS A 67 -4.05 -10.71 8.03
CA CYS A 67 -4.98 -9.65 7.68
C CYS A 67 -4.50 -8.25 8.10
N PHE A 68 -3.18 -7.99 8.01
CA PHE A 68 -2.62 -6.67 8.28
C PHE A 68 -2.98 -5.66 7.18
N GLU A 69 -3.38 -4.46 7.58
CA GLU A 69 -3.82 -3.37 6.72
C GLU A 69 -2.83 -2.17 6.79
N THR A 70 -3.34 -0.97 6.50
CA THR A 70 -2.52 0.25 6.43
C THR A 70 -1.97 0.72 7.79
N GLY A 71 -2.60 0.35 8.91
CA GLY A 71 -2.12 0.69 10.26
C GLY A 71 -0.87 -0.10 10.62
N ALA A 72 -0.90 -1.42 10.44
CA ALA A 72 0.25 -2.31 10.59
C ALA A 72 1.40 -1.88 9.66
N ALA A 73 1.12 -1.59 8.39
CA ALA A 73 2.13 -1.14 7.44
C ALA A 73 2.83 0.17 7.87
N ARG A 74 2.08 1.14 8.43
CA ARG A 74 2.65 2.37 9.02
C ARG A 74 3.50 2.07 10.26
N SER A 75 3.07 1.18 11.14
CA SER A 75 3.86 0.76 12.30
C SER A 75 5.15 0.04 11.89
N LEU A 76 5.12 -0.76 10.82
CA LEU A 76 6.31 -1.40 10.26
C LEU A 76 7.26 -0.38 9.62
N ALA A 77 6.72 0.64 8.94
CA ALA A 77 7.51 1.76 8.42
C ALA A 77 8.23 2.54 9.55
N VAL A 78 7.59 2.70 10.73
CA VAL A 78 8.25 3.30 11.92
C VAL A 78 9.38 2.42 12.44
N LEU A 79 9.23 1.09 12.44
CA LEU A 79 10.31 0.17 12.80
C LEU A 79 11.49 0.30 11.83
N LEU A 80 11.25 0.29 10.52
CA LEU A 80 12.27 0.36 9.48
C LEU A 80 13.02 1.71 9.44
N ARG A 81 12.40 2.80 9.89
CA ARG A 81 13.08 4.10 10.08
C ARG A 81 13.92 4.16 11.37
N SER A 82 13.73 3.22 12.28
CA SER A 82 14.41 3.15 13.58
C SER A 82 15.64 2.22 13.52
N SER A 83 16.43 2.13 14.59
CA SER A 83 17.46 1.10 14.68
C SER A 83 16.86 -0.27 14.99
N HIS A 84 16.80 -1.17 14.00
CA HIS A 84 16.37 -2.57 14.11
C HIS A 84 17.45 -3.56 13.66
N ASN A 85 17.38 -4.83 14.07
CA ASN A 85 18.21 -5.90 13.49
C ASN A 85 17.41 -6.82 12.55
N VAL A 86 16.22 -6.40 12.11
CA VAL A 86 15.44 -7.14 11.10
C VAL A 86 16.14 -7.09 9.74
N VAL A 87 16.33 -8.26 9.12
CA VAL A 87 17.05 -8.47 7.85
C VAL A 87 16.17 -9.05 6.75
N ALA A 88 15.11 -9.78 7.13
CA ALA A 88 14.10 -10.31 6.21
C ALA A 88 12.70 -10.15 6.81
N ILE A 89 11.75 -9.76 5.98
CA ILE A 89 10.32 -9.63 6.33
C ILE A 89 9.50 -10.37 5.27
N SER A 90 8.57 -11.22 5.71
CA SER A 90 7.52 -11.78 4.84
C SER A 90 6.14 -11.38 5.32
N LEU A 91 5.36 -10.80 4.42
CA LEU A 91 4.01 -10.28 4.63
C LEU A 91 3.01 -10.93 3.66
N GLU A 92 3.34 -12.08 3.07
CA GLU A 92 2.46 -12.86 2.18
C GLU A 92 1.02 -12.98 2.74
N TRP A 93 -0.01 -12.83 1.90
CA TRP A 93 -1.42 -12.93 2.33
C TRP A 93 -1.81 -11.92 3.44
N ASN A 94 -1.61 -10.63 3.17
CA ASN A 94 -2.12 -9.53 3.98
C ASN A 94 -2.82 -8.49 3.08
N ASN A 95 -3.32 -7.39 3.63
CA ASN A 95 -4.13 -6.37 2.92
C ASN A 95 -3.41 -5.01 2.85
N ILE A 96 -2.07 -5.00 2.83
CA ILE A 96 -1.25 -3.78 2.94
C ILE A 96 -1.47 -2.80 1.77
N GLY A 97 -1.75 -3.33 0.59
CA GLY A 97 -2.00 -2.59 -0.65
C GLY A 97 -3.44 -2.11 -0.86
N LEU A 98 -4.39 -2.47 0.02
CA LEU A 98 -5.84 -2.23 -0.19
C LEU A 98 -6.23 -0.79 -0.56
N LEU A 99 -5.40 0.20 -0.19
CA LEU A 99 -5.52 1.61 -0.59
C LEU A 99 -4.16 2.24 -0.99
N ASP A 100 -3.14 1.42 -1.28
CA ASP A 100 -1.72 1.76 -1.51
C ASP A 100 -0.99 2.59 -0.41
N GLN A 101 -1.68 3.32 0.47
CA GLN A 101 -1.11 4.15 1.56
C GLN A 101 -0.19 3.38 2.51
N GLY A 102 -0.46 2.08 2.73
CA GLY A 102 0.42 1.21 3.53
C GLY A 102 1.75 0.94 2.82
N VAL A 103 1.68 0.72 1.51
CA VAL A 103 2.84 0.50 0.63
C VAL A 103 3.66 1.78 0.49
N GLU A 104 3.03 2.94 0.36
CA GLU A 104 3.70 4.25 0.34
C GLU A 104 4.48 4.52 1.64
N ALA A 105 3.87 4.20 2.79
CA ALA A 105 4.53 4.36 4.09
C ALA A 105 5.78 3.46 4.20
N LEU A 106 5.67 2.20 3.76
CA LEU A 106 6.77 1.25 3.68
C LEU A 106 7.86 1.72 2.71
N ALA A 107 7.49 2.19 1.50
CA ALA A 107 8.41 2.72 0.51
C ALA A 107 9.24 3.89 1.09
N GLY A 108 8.59 4.87 1.73
CA GLY A 108 9.26 5.98 2.40
C GLY A 108 10.07 5.59 3.65
N ALA A 109 9.95 4.35 4.15
CA ALA A 109 10.87 3.79 5.15
C ALA A 109 12.04 3.05 4.50
N LEU A 110 11.81 2.32 3.41
CA LEU A 110 12.85 1.67 2.60
C LEU A 110 13.83 2.69 1.99
N GLU A 111 13.41 3.92 1.69
CA GLU A 111 14.34 5.00 1.28
C GLU A 111 15.45 5.27 2.32
N VAL A 112 15.17 5.04 3.61
CA VAL A 112 16.06 5.35 4.74
C VAL A 112 16.76 4.11 5.31
N ASP A 113 16.06 2.97 5.33
CA ASP A 113 16.63 1.72 5.87
C ASP A 113 17.83 1.22 5.04
N LYS A 114 18.80 0.66 5.76
CA LYS A 114 20.06 0.10 5.26
C LYS A 114 20.33 -1.31 5.81
N ARG A 115 19.32 -2.01 6.34
CA ARG A 115 19.47 -3.30 7.02
C ARG A 115 18.59 -4.41 6.43
N LEU A 116 17.41 -4.09 5.90
CA LEU A 116 16.57 -5.07 5.20
C LEU A 116 17.22 -5.51 3.89
N LEU A 117 17.33 -6.83 3.72
CA LEU A 117 17.87 -7.49 2.52
C LEU A 117 16.79 -8.21 1.72
N ILE A 118 15.74 -8.70 2.38
CA ILE A 118 14.66 -9.50 1.77
C ILE A 118 13.31 -8.94 2.21
N LEU A 119 12.44 -8.64 1.25
CA LEU A 119 11.06 -8.23 1.49
C LEU A 119 10.12 -9.04 0.60
N ASP A 120 9.16 -9.71 1.22
CA ASP A 120 8.13 -10.49 0.53
C ASP A 120 6.75 -9.88 0.80
N LEU A 121 6.11 -9.43 -0.28
CA LEU A 121 4.85 -8.69 -0.34
C LEU A 121 3.85 -9.38 -1.30
N ARG A 122 3.98 -10.69 -1.49
CA ARG A 122 3.05 -11.49 -2.31
C ARG A 122 1.61 -11.45 -1.79
N ASN A 123 0.60 -11.52 -2.66
CA ASN A 123 -0.82 -11.49 -2.25
C ASN A 123 -1.11 -10.37 -1.23
N ASN A 124 -0.83 -9.11 -1.59
CA ASN A 124 -1.07 -7.93 -0.75
C ASN A 124 -2.03 -6.88 -1.36
N ASN A 125 -2.65 -7.18 -2.50
CA ASN A 125 -3.47 -6.25 -3.29
C ASN A 125 -2.78 -4.92 -3.60
N ILE A 126 -1.46 -4.94 -3.87
CA ILE A 126 -0.69 -3.73 -4.20
C ILE A 126 -1.07 -3.23 -5.60
N GLY A 127 -1.46 -1.96 -5.69
CA GLY A 127 -1.85 -1.30 -6.94
C GLY A 127 -0.69 -0.65 -7.69
N PRO A 128 -0.99 0.03 -8.82
CA PRO A 128 0.02 0.69 -9.65
C PRO A 128 0.69 1.88 -8.96
N GLU A 129 0.02 2.60 -8.05
CA GLU A 129 0.63 3.74 -7.34
C GLU A 129 1.53 3.26 -6.19
N GLY A 130 1.12 2.26 -5.43
CA GLY A 130 1.96 1.59 -4.43
C GLY A 130 3.23 1.00 -5.06
N ALA A 131 3.11 0.41 -6.25
CA ALA A 131 4.25 -0.07 -7.02
C ALA A 131 5.21 1.06 -7.46
N LYS A 132 4.69 2.20 -7.95
CA LYS A 132 5.51 3.38 -8.27
C LYS A 132 6.24 3.92 -7.04
N ALA A 133 5.59 3.92 -5.88
CA ALA A 133 6.22 4.33 -4.62
C ALA A 133 7.39 3.39 -4.24
N LEU A 134 7.19 2.06 -4.31
CA LEU A 134 8.26 1.07 -4.10
C LEU A 134 9.40 1.25 -5.10
N ALA A 135 9.10 1.43 -6.39
CA ALA A 135 10.11 1.65 -7.43
C ALA A 135 10.94 2.92 -7.17
N LYS A 136 10.29 4.02 -6.76
CA LYS A 136 10.99 5.24 -6.33
C LYS A 136 11.92 4.97 -5.15
N ALA A 137 11.45 4.25 -4.12
CA ALA A 137 12.26 3.90 -2.96
C ALA A 137 13.49 3.04 -3.32
N LEU A 138 13.33 2.09 -4.25
CA LEU A 138 14.44 1.26 -4.74
C LEU A 138 15.53 2.05 -5.47
N ARG A 139 15.24 3.23 -6.04
CA ARG A 139 16.32 4.09 -6.60
C ARG A 139 17.29 4.56 -5.51
N MET A 140 16.79 4.75 -4.29
CA MET A 140 17.56 5.26 -3.14
C MET A 140 18.11 4.13 -2.27
N ASN A 141 17.33 3.09 -1.98
CA ASN A 141 17.78 1.95 -1.19
C ASN A 141 18.88 1.17 -1.94
N ARG A 142 20.00 0.89 -1.27
CA ARG A 142 21.15 0.14 -1.83
C ARG A 142 21.46 -1.16 -1.09
N THR A 143 20.55 -1.61 -0.23
CA THR A 143 20.75 -2.76 0.65
C THR A 143 19.79 -3.90 0.35
N LEU A 144 18.56 -3.63 -0.07
CA LEU A 144 17.60 -4.64 -0.48
C LEU A 144 18.16 -5.44 -1.67
N ARG A 145 18.10 -6.77 -1.54
CA ARG A 145 18.62 -7.76 -2.50
C ARG A 145 17.50 -8.57 -3.16
N GLN A 146 16.45 -8.89 -2.41
CA GLN A 146 15.31 -9.65 -2.90
C GLN A 146 14.01 -8.93 -2.57
N LEU A 147 13.15 -8.76 -3.58
CA LEU A 147 11.80 -8.22 -3.44
C LEU A 147 10.82 -9.17 -4.17
N ASP A 148 9.86 -9.71 -3.44
CA ASP A 148 8.82 -10.57 -4.00
C ASP A 148 7.47 -9.84 -4.01
N LEU A 149 6.88 -9.69 -5.19
CA LEU A 149 5.63 -8.98 -5.44
C LEU A 149 4.63 -9.83 -6.22
N ARG A 150 4.81 -11.16 -6.29
CA ARG A 150 3.89 -12.04 -7.05
C ARG A 150 2.45 -11.93 -6.56
N TRP A 151 1.51 -12.07 -7.49
CA TRP A 151 0.07 -12.06 -7.20
C TRP A 151 -0.41 -10.74 -6.54
N ASN A 152 -0.10 -9.60 -7.18
CA ASN A 152 -0.64 -8.28 -6.83
C ASN A 152 -1.31 -7.62 -8.07
N GLU A 153 -1.75 -6.37 -7.98
CA GLU A 153 -2.52 -5.66 -9.00
C GLU A 153 -1.71 -4.50 -9.63
N ILE A 154 -0.39 -4.69 -9.75
CA ILE A 154 0.60 -3.67 -10.12
C ILE A 154 0.40 -3.11 -11.55
N GLY A 155 0.00 -3.96 -12.50
CA GLY A 155 -0.22 -3.60 -13.90
C GLY A 155 1.02 -3.09 -14.65
N ASN A 156 0.84 -2.74 -15.93
CA ASN A 156 1.92 -2.22 -16.77
C ASN A 156 2.61 -0.95 -16.21
N PRO A 157 1.90 0.08 -15.68
CA PRO A 157 2.54 1.30 -15.21
C PRO A 157 3.49 1.09 -14.04
N GLY A 158 3.15 0.20 -13.10
CA GLY A 158 4.02 -0.11 -11.97
C GLY A 158 5.26 -0.93 -12.37
N VAL A 159 5.11 -1.89 -13.31
CA VAL A 159 6.25 -2.65 -13.85
C VAL A 159 7.22 -1.74 -14.62
N LEU A 160 6.72 -0.78 -15.40
CA LEU A 160 7.56 0.24 -16.06
C LEU A 160 8.36 1.07 -15.05
N ALA A 161 7.75 1.46 -13.94
CA ALA A 161 8.46 2.17 -12.86
C ALA A 161 9.59 1.32 -12.24
N PHE A 162 9.37 0.03 -12.01
CA PHE A 162 10.43 -0.88 -11.54
C PHE A 162 11.59 -1.01 -12.54
N ARG A 163 11.29 -1.10 -13.85
CA ARG A 163 12.31 -1.11 -14.90
C ARG A 163 13.18 0.16 -14.86
N GLU A 164 12.57 1.33 -14.77
CA GLU A 164 13.30 2.61 -14.66
C GLU A 164 14.12 2.70 -13.37
N ALA A 165 13.58 2.23 -12.24
CA ALA A 165 14.33 2.16 -10.99
C ALA A 165 15.59 1.30 -11.11
N LEU A 166 15.45 0.11 -11.71
CA LEU A 166 16.53 -0.86 -11.93
C LEU A 166 17.60 -0.41 -12.92
N GLN A 167 17.34 0.57 -13.80
CA GLN A 167 18.42 1.17 -14.59
C GLN A 167 19.51 1.75 -13.67
N SER A 168 19.09 2.43 -12.59
CA SER A 168 19.94 3.11 -11.62
C SER A 168 20.27 2.28 -10.36
N ASN A 169 19.46 1.28 -10.01
CA ASN A 169 19.71 0.39 -8.87
C ASN A 169 20.56 -0.82 -9.29
N HIS A 170 21.64 -1.06 -8.55
CA HIS A 170 22.55 -2.19 -8.73
C HIS A 170 22.62 -3.10 -7.50
N SER A 171 21.77 -2.89 -6.49
CA SER A 171 21.74 -3.71 -5.28
C SER A 171 20.76 -4.87 -5.38
N LEU A 172 19.61 -4.68 -6.05
CA LEU A 172 18.56 -5.68 -6.17
C LEU A 172 18.98 -6.77 -7.17
N VAL A 173 18.85 -8.02 -6.73
CA VAL A 173 19.33 -9.26 -7.39
C VAL A 173 18.17 -10.11 -7.86
N THR A 174 17.06 -10.09 -7.11
CA THR A 174 15.81 -10.81 -7.39
C THR A 174 14.63 -9.85 -7.25
N LEU A 175 13.78 -9.79 -8.28
CA LEU A 175 12.51 -9.08 -8.26
C LEU A 175 11.45 -9.96 -8.94
N GLU A 176 10.54 -10.52 -8.15
CA GLU A 176 9.51 -11.44 -8.64
C GLU A 176 8.20 -10.71 -8.91
N LEU A 177 7.75 -10.69 -10.17
CA LEU A 177 6.57 -9.95 -10.64
C LEU A 177 5.48 -10.83 -11.28
N MET A 178 5.58 -12.16 -11.16
CA MET A 178 4.59 -13.09 -11.74
C MET A 178 3.15 -12.82 -11.21
N GLY A 179 2.16 -12.85 -12.11
CA GLY A 179 0.75 -12.70 -11.72
C GLY A 179 0.31 -11.27 -11.40
N ASN A 180 0.96 -10.25 -11.98
CA ASN A 180 0.68 -8.82 -11.74
C ASN A 180 -0.13 -8.11 -12.85
N ASN A 181 -0.85 -8.85 -13.69
CA ASN A 181 -1.60 -8.33 -14.84
C ASN A 181 -0.77 -7.39 -15.74
N SER A 182 0.47 -7.79 -16.02
CA SER A 182 1.44 -7.03 -16.82
C SER A 182 1.82 -7.76 -18.11
N SER A 183 2.27 -7.00 -19.10
CA SER A 183 2.77 -7.50 -20.38
C SER A 183 4.14 -8.15 -20.21
N LEU A 184 4.29 -9.37 -20.74
CA LEU A 184 5.51 -10.18 -20.65
C LEU A 184 6.77 -9.42 -21.09
N LYS A 185 6.65 -8.57 -22.13
CA LYS A 185 7.78 -7.78 -22.68
C LYS A 185 8.53 -6.96 -21.61
N HIS A 186 7.82 -6.39 -20.64
CA HIS A 186 8.46 -5.57 -19.61
C HIS A 186 9.11 -6.41 -18.50
N VAL A 187 8.70 -7.67 -18.34
CA VAL A 187 9.31 -8.62 -17.41
C VAL A 187 10.66 -9.11 -17.97
N ASP A 188 10.72 -9.41 -19.27
CA ASP A 188 11.95 -9.82 -19.95
C ASP A 188 13.04 -8.73 -19.85
N GLU A 189 12.68 -7.46 -20.08
CA GLU A 189 13.59 -6.31 -19.93
C GLU A 189 14.11 -6.15 -18.48
N ILE A 190 13.27 -6.44 -17.48
CA ILE A 190 13.65 -6.40 -16.06
C ILE A 190 14.63 -7.53 -15.72
N GLU A 191 14.41 -8.76 -16.20
CA GLU A 191 15.30 -9.88 -15.91
C GLU A 191 16.70 -9.67 -16.49
N VAL A 192 16.82 -9.00 -17.65
CA VAL A 192 18.14 -8.56 -18.19
C VAL A 192 18.85 -7.58 -17.25
N LEU A 193 18.12 -6.63 -16.64
CA LEU A 193 18.68 -5.69 -15.66
C LEU A 193 19.06 -6.38 -14.34
N LEU A 194 18.30 -7.39 -13.91
CA LEU A 194 18.63 -8.21 -12.73
C LEU A 194 19.84 -9.12 -12.99
N ALA A 195 19.96 -9.71 -14.18
CA ALA A 195 21.13 -10.49 -14.58
C ALA A 195 22.42 -9.64 -14.58
N ARG A 196 22.34 -8.38 -15.07
CA ARG A 196 23.43 -7.40 -14.93
C ARG A 196 23.79 -7.17 -13.45
N ASN A 197 22.80 -7.02 -12.57
CA ASN A 197 23.04 -6.79 -11.14
C ASN A 197 23.63 -8.03 -10.44
N ARG A 198 23.22 -9.26 -10.82
CA ARG A 198 23.86 -10.52 -10.38
C ARG A 198 25.33 -10.56 -10.77
N ALA A 199 25.65 -10.31 -12.04
CA ALA A 199 27.03 -10.29 -12.53
C ALA A 199 27.93 -9.21 -11.88
N LEU A 200 27.35 -8.07 -11.47
CA LEU A 200 28.05 -7.05 -10.69
C LEU A 200 28.31 -7.47 -9.23
N ALA A 201 27.46 -8.31 -8.64
CA ALA A 201 27.61 -8.81 -7.27
C ALA A 201 28.66 -9.93 -7.14
N GLU A 202 28.95 -10.65 -8.22
CA GLU A 202 29.86 -11.82 -8.23
C GLU A 202 31.32 -11.48 -8.58
N LYS A 203 31.63 -10.25 -9.00
CA LYS A 203 32.95 -9.89 -9.55
C LYS A 203 33.98 -9.54 -8.45
N PRO A 204 35.15 -10.21 -8.38
CA PRO A 204 36.28 -9.76 -7.56
C PRO A 204 36.89 -8.46 -8.11
N PRO A 205 37.69 -7.71 -7.31
CA PRO A 205 38.25 -6.43 -7.74
C PRO A 205 39.23 -6.57 -8.91
N PRO A 206 39.29 -5.58 -9.83
CA PRO A 206 40.15 -5.66 -10.99
C PRO A 206 41.62 -5.45 -10.62
N VAL A 207 42.48 -6.35 -11.09
CA VAL A 207 43.93 -6.13 -11.15
C VAL A 207 44.21 -5.11 -12.27
N ALA A 208 44.99 -4.08 -11.96
CA ALA A 208 45.41 -3.10 -12.95
C ALA A 208 46.34 -3.74 -13.99
N VAL A 209 46.16 -3.40 -15.27
CA VAL A 209 47.14 -3.64 -16.33
C VAL A 209 47.49 -2.34 -17.02
N ASP A 210 48.77 -2.23 -17.30
CA ASP A 210 49.51 -1.05 -17.72
C ASP A 210 49.28 -0.70 -19.21
N ALA A 211 49.50 0.55 -19.58
CA ALA A 211 49.30 1.06 -20.94
C ALA A 211 50.57 1.76 -21.46
N SER A 212 51.41 0.96 -22.13
CA SER A 212 52.50 1.36 -23.04
C SER A 212 52.61 0.29 -24.14
N CYS A 213 53.20 0.48 -25.33
CA CYS A 213 53.80 1.66 -25.96
C CYS A 213 52.76 2.30 -26.94
N GLN A 214 53.01 2.91 -28.11
CA GLN A 214 54.21 3.17 -28.93
C GLN A 214 53.98 4.38 -29.86
N ASN A 215 55.08 4.96 -30.36
CA ASN A 215 55.12 5.79 -31.57
C ASN A 215 55.82 5.00 -32.67
N ASP A 216 55.37 5.10 -33.92
CA ASP A 216 56.21 4.78 -35.09
C ASP A 216 56.26 6.02 -35.99
N ASP A 217 57.48 6.41 -36.38
CA ASP A 217 57.76 7.47 -37.36
C ASP A 217 57.45 6.98 -38.78
N ASP A 218 57.15 7.89 -39.71
CA ASP A 218 57.86 7.83 -41.00
C ASP A 218 57.89 9.16 -41.79
N ASN A 219 58.89 9.26 -42.68
CA ASN A 219 59.39 10.51 -43.22
C ASN A 219 58.73 10.98 -44.54
N ASN A 220 58.44 12.29 -44.59
CA ASN A 220 58.91 13.27 -45.60
C ASN A 220 59.45 12.77 -46.95
N ASP A 221 58.89 13.27 -48.07
CA ASP A 221 59.67 14.08 -49.03
C ASP A 221 58.80 14.99 -49.94
N SER A 222 59.43 15.96 -50.61
CA SER A 222 58.77 16.96 -51.50
C SER A 222 59.39 17.02 -52.93
N PRO A 223 59.35 18.13 -53.71
CA PRO A 223 58.55 18.19 -54.94
C PRO A 223 59.36 18.30 -56.25
N LYS A 224 58.69 18.26 -57.43
CA LYS A 224 59.25 18.63 -58.75
C LYS A 224 58.16 19.10 -59.72
N ALA A 225 58.51 19.97 -60.69
CA ALA A 225 57.56 20.74 -61.48
C ALA A 225 57.94 20.94 -62.97
N ALA A 226 56.92 21.29 -63.78
CA ALA A 226 56.94 21.88 -65.13
C ALA A 226 57.35 20.97 -66.33
N PRO A 227 56.95 21.26 -67.59
CA PRO A 227 56.29 22.48 -68.09
C PRO A 227 55.02 22.36 -69.01
N ASP A 228 54.14 23.36 -68.84
CA ASP A 228 53.39 24.16 -69.82
C ASP A 228 52.29 23.61 -70.75
N ASP A 229 52.31 22.37 -71.28
CA ASP A 229 51.11 21.83 -71.97
C ASP A 229 50.09 21.23 -70.98
N GLN A 230 50.56 20.89 -69.78
CA GLN A 230 49.77 20.31 -68.70
C GLN A 230 48.87 21.36 -68.03
N LEU A 231 49.21 22.65 -68.11
CA LEU A 231 48.56 23.74 -67.38
C LEU A 231 47.14 24.03 -67.90
N LEU A 232 46.90 23.93 -69.20
CA LEU A 232 45.56 24.07 -69.78
C LEU A 232 44.66 22.86 -69.44
N LEU A 233 45.24 21.65 -69.46
CA LEU A 233 44.55 20.42 -69.06
C LEU A 233 44.22 20.43 -67.57
N GLN A 234 45.12 20.97 -66.75
CA GLN A 234 44.97 21.11 -65.30
C GLN A 234 43.94 22.18 -64.93
N VAL A 235 43.92 23.34 -65.59
CA VAL A 235 42.87 24.36 -65.38
C VAL A 235 41.49 23.87 -65.84
N LEU A 236 41.43 23.05 -66.90
CA LEU A 236 40.18 22.40 -67.31
C LEU A 236 39.74 21.31 -66.32
N ALA A 237 40.68 20.49 -65.81
CA ALA A 237 40.40 19.49 -64.78
C ALA A 237 39.98 20.13 -63.44
N GLU A 238 40.67 21.17 -62.97
CA GLU A 238 40.30 21.95 -61.78
C GLU A 238 38.94 22.63 -61.96
N LYS A 239 38.58 23.07 -63.18
CA LYS A 239 37.25 23.60 -63.49
C LYS A 239 36.18 22.52 -63.41
N GLU A 240 36.41 21.33 -63.98
CA GLU A 240 35.49 20.19 -63.88
C GLU A 240 35.35 19.73 -62.42
N GLU A 241 36.45 19.67 -61.67
CA GLU A 241 36.49 19.34 -60.24
C GLU A 241 35.67 20.35 -59.43
N LEU A 242 35.90 21.66 -59.60
CA LEU A 242 35.10 22.72 -58.97
C LEU A 242 33.61 22.70 -59.39
N GLU A 243 33.28 22.32 -60.62
CA GLU A 243 31.89 22.12 -61.05
C GLU A 243 31.26 20.91 -60.34
N THR A 244 32.01 19.82 -60.12
CA THR A 244 31.52 18.67 -59.32
C THR A 244 31.39 19.00 -57.84
N GLU A 245 32.32 19.76 -57.24
CA GLU A 245 32.22 20.24 -55.85
C GLU A 245 31.02 21.16 -55.67
N LEU A 246 30.79 22.08 -56.61
CA LEU A 246 29.64 22.97 -56.58
C LEU A 246 28.32 22.18 -56.65
N ASP A 247 28.25 21.11 -57.45
CA ASP A 247 27.07 20.25 -57.52
C ASP A 247 26.91 19.31 -56.31
N LEU A 248 28.01 18.86 -55.69
CA LEU A 248 28.01 18.22 -54.37
C LEU A 248 27.46 19.17 -53.30
N GLY A 249 28.01 20.39 -53.19
CA GLY A 249 27.55 21.41 -52.25
C GLY A 249 26.10 21.86 -52.49
N LYS A 250 25.59 21.84 -53.73
CA LYS A 250 24.15 22.03 -54.02
C LYS A 250 23.32 20.84 -53.51
N ARG A 251 23.78 19.59 -53.70
CA ARG A 251 23.09 18.38 -53.22
C ARG A 251 23.04 18.33 -51.69
N GLU A 252 24.12 18.67 -51.01
CA GLU A 252 24.16 18.76 -49.55
C GLU A 252 23.23 19.86 -49.02
N ARG A 253 23.20 21.02 -49.68
CA ARG A 253 22.27 22.10 -49.33
C ARG A 253 20.81 21.68 -49.49
N ARG A 254 20.47 20.90 -50.52
CA ARG A 254 19.12 20.30 -50.68
C ARG A 254 18.78 19.33 -49.54
N LYS A 255 19.69 18.39 -49.21
CA LYS A 255 19.51 17.48 -48.07
C LYS A 255 19.34 18.21 -46.74
N MET A 256 20.06 19.33 -46.54
CA MET A 256 19.90 20.18 -45.36
C MET A 256 18.53 20.85 -45.33
N VAL A 257 18.03 21.36 -46.46
CA VAL A 257 16.68 21.95 -46.56
C VAL A 257 15.59 20.92 -46.29
N GLU A 258 15.65 19.76 -46.95
CA GLU A 258 14.73 18.63 -46.72
C GLU A 258 14.70 18.24 -45.23
N LYS A 259 15.88 18.14 -44.59
CA LYS A 259 15.99 17.82 -43.17
C LYS A 259 15.50 18.94 -42.24
N THR A 260 15.60 20.21 -42.63
CA THR A 260 14.97 21.31 -41.87
C THR A 260 13.45 21.29 -41.99
N GLU A 261 12.90 20.98 -43.17
CA GLU A 261 11.45 20.83 -43.38
C GLU A 261 10.88 19.64 -42.56
N GLU A 262 11.60 18.51 -42.51
CA GLU A 262 11.25 17.37 -41.63
C GLU A 262 11.22 17.77 -40.15
N LEU A 263 12.22 18.53 -39.68
CA LEU A 263 12.30 19.00 -38.30
C LEU A 263 11.21 20.03 -37.96
N GLU A 264 10.89 20.94 -38.87
CA GLU A 264 9.76 21.87 -38.71
C GLU A 264 8.42 21.13 -38.63
N MET A 265 8.22 20.09 -39.45
CA MET A 265 7.02 19.26 -39.41
C MET A 265 6.88 18.51 -38.07
N GLN A 266 7.98 17.95 -37.55
CA GLN A 266 8.03 17.32 -36.23
C GLN A 266 7.75 18.33 -35.10
N LEU A 267 8.31 19.54 -35.18
CA LEU A 267 8.06 20.61 -34.21
C LEU A 267 6.59 21.04 -34.21
N GLN A 268 5.97 21.19 -35.38
CA GLN A 268 4.54 21.49 -35.49
C GLN A 268 3.65 20.38 -34.91
N GLN A 269 4.01 19.11 -35.13
CA GLN A 269 3.29 17.98 -34.54
C GLN A 269 3.43 17.99 -33.00
N SER A 270 4.65 18.12 -32.47
CA SER A 270 4.90 18.18 -31.03
C SER A 270 4.18 19.36 -30.36
N SER A 271 4.10 20.51 -31.03
CA SER A 271 3.33 21.67 -30.56
C SER A 271 1.82 21.38 -30.44
N LYS A 272 1.22 20.72 -31.44
CA LYS A 272 -0.19 20.29 -31.40
C LYS A 272 -0.45 19.25 -30.31
N GLU A 273 0.45 18.29 -30.13
CA GLU A 273 0.36 17.30 -29.06
C GLU A 273 0.43 17.96 -27.66
N ALA A 274 1.29 18.97 -27.50
CA ALA A 274 1.36 19.76 -26.27
C ALA A 274 0.10 20.61 -26.00
N GLU A 275 -0.54 21.13 -27.05
CA GLU A 275 -1.80 21.88 -26.94
C GLU A 275 -2.95 20.97 -26.51
N ILE A 276 -3.08 19.77 -27.12
CA ILE A 276 -4.06 18.75 -26.71
C ILE A 276 -3.84 18.32 -25.26
N ALA A 277 -2.59 18.04 -24.86
CA ALA A 277 -2.26 17.67 -23.49
C ALA A 277 -2.59 18.78 -22.47
N LYS A 278 -2.50 20.05 -22.88
CA LYS A 278 -2.94 21.20 -22.07
C LYS A 278 -4.46 21.24 -21.95
N GLU A 279 -5.21 21.10 -23.04
CA GLU A 279 -6.68 21.05 -22.97
C GLU A 279 -7.18 19.90 -22.08
N GLU A 280 -6.57 18.72 -22.20
CA GLU A 280 -6.92 17.58 -21.34
C GLU A 280 -6.66 17.90 -19.87
N ARG A 281 -5.49 18.47 -19.55
CA ARG A 281 -5.16 18.92 -18.19
C ARG A 281 -6.19 19.92 -17.66
N ASP A 282 -6.57 20.91 -18.45
CA ASP A 282 -7.53 21.93 -18.04
C ASP A 282 -8.93 21.30 -17.81
N ARG A 283 -9.34 20.31 -18.62
CA ARG A 283 -10.56 19.50 -18.40
C ARG A 283 -10.48 18.66 -17.12
N TYR A 284 -9.32 18.06 -16.81
CA TYR A 284 -9.14 17.32 -15.55
C TYR A 284 -9.19 18.24 -14.33
N GLN A 285 -8.58 19.42 -14.41
CA GLN A 285 -8.64 20.43 -13.34
C GLN A 285 -10.07 20.93 -13.11
N GLN A 286 -10.85 21.17 -14.17
CA GLN A 286 -12.25 21.56 -14.01
C GLN A 286 -13.07 20.46 -13.33
N ARG A 287 -12.92 19.19 -13.76
CA ARG A 287 -13.56 18.04 -13.09
C ARG A 287 -13.16 17.90 -11.63
N GLU A 288 -11.90 18.16 -11.29
CA GLU A 288 -11.43 18.13 -9.91
C GLU A 288 -12.07 19.24 -9.05
N ILE A 289 -12.28 20.44 -9.62
CA ILE A 289 -12.99 21.55 -8.97
C ILE A 289 -14.47 21.19 -8.76
N ASP A 290 -15.14 20.65 -9.79
CA ASP A 290 -16.55 20.27 -9.73
C ASP A 290 -16.78 19.18 -8.66
N VAL A 291 -15.95 18.13 -8.65
CA VAL A 291 -16.00 17.07 -7.63
C VAL A 291 -15.73 17.62 -6.23
N LYS A 292 -14.78 18.56 -6.05
CA LYS A 292 -14.53 19.18 -4.74
C LYS A 292 -15.72 20.00 -4.25
N ARG A 293 -16.45 20.67 -5.15
CA ARG A 293 -17.67 21.41 -4.83
C ARG A 293 -18.78 20.46 -4.39
N ASP A 294 -19.00 19.38 -5.13
CA ASP A 294 -20.06 18.40 -4.83
C ASP A 294 -19.75 17.65 -3.52
N VAL A 295 -18.48 17.33 -3.24
CA VAL A 295 -18.02 16.79 -1.93
C VAL A 295 -18.27 17.78 -0.79
N HIS A 296 -18.06 19.08 -1.01
CA HIS A 296 -18.34 20.11 -0.01
C HIS A 296 -19.84 20.23 0.28
N GLU A 297 -20.69 20.17 -0.74
CA GLU A 297 -22.14 20.19 -0.61
C GLU A 297 -22.66 18.97 0.17
N LEU A 298 -22.22 17.76 -0.20
CA LEU A 298 -22.55 16.53 0.53
C LEU A 298 -22.09 16.57 2.00
N LYS A 299 -20.94 17.20 2.27
CA LYS A 299 -20.45 17.38 3.65
C LYS A 299 -21.36 18.31 4.47
N MET A 300 -21.82 19.43 3.90
CA MET A 300 -22.79 20.30 4.58
C MET A 300 -24.11 19.59 4.88
N GLN A 301 -24.61 18.77 3.93
CA GLN A 301 -25.82 17.97 4.14
C GLN A 301 -25.62 16.92 5.25
N LEU A 302 -24.45 16.29 5.34
CA LEU A 302 -24.11 15.35 6.41
C LEU A 302 -24.08 16.06 7.78
N ASP A 303 -23.42 17.22 7.87
CA ASP A 303 -23.34 18.02 9.10
C ASP A 303 -24.75 18.46 9.57
N GLU A 304 -25.65 18.84 8.64
CA GLU A 304 -27.05 19.17 8.97
C GLU A 304 -27.83 17.96 9.50
N LEU A 305 -27.73 16.80 8.82
CA LEU A 305 -28.40 15.56 9.23
C LEU A 305 -27.89 15.06 10.60
N GLU A 306 -26.59 15.19 10.86
CA GLU A 306 -26.03 14.87 12.17
C GLU A 306 -26.57 15.77 13.27
N ASN A 307 -26.70 17.07 13.02
CA ASN A 307 -27.24 18.02 13.99
C ASN A 307 -28.72 17.78 14.24
N ARG A 308 -29.50 17.46 13.21
CA ARG A 308 -30.91 17.04 13.34
C ARG A 308 -31.05 15.78 14.19
N ARG A 309 -30.24 14.75 13.92
CA ARG A 309 -30.21 13.50 14.72
C ARG A 309 -29.80 13.74 16.18
N LYS A 310 -28.88 14.68 16.44
CA LYS A 310 -28.49 15.07 17.82
C LYS A 310 -29.67 15.70 18.56
N LEU A 311 -30.40 16.62 17.92
CA LEU A 311 -31.59 17.25 18.50
C LEU A 311 -32.70 16.23 18.80
N GLU A 312 -33.05 15.36 17.84
CA GLU A 312 -34.02 14.28 18.03
C GLU A 312 -33.63 13.34 19.19
N PHE A 313 -32.34 13.05 19.36
CA PHE A 313 -31.84 12.22 20.45
C PHE A 313 -31.95 12.92 21.82
N GLU A 314 -31.72 14.24 21.88
CA GLU A 314 -31.91 15.03 23.11
C GLU A 314 -33.39 15.16 23.49
N GLU A 315 -34.28 15.37 22.51
CA GLU A 315 -35.74 15.35 22.72
C GLU A 315 -36.21 13.98 23.24
N TYR A 316 -35.79 12.89 22.60
CA TYR A 316 -36.09 11.52 23.06
C TYR A 316 -35.56 11.27 24.48
N ARG A 317 -34.34 11.72 24.79
CA ARG A 317 -33.74 11.60 26.13
C ARG A 317 -34.53 12.39 27.18
N SER A 318 -35.00 13.58 26.84
CA SER A 318 -35.83 14.42 27.71
C SER A 318 -37.19 13.77 27.99
N ALA A 319 -37.86 13.29 26.94
CA ALA A 319 -39.14 12.58 27.03
C ALA A 319 -39.02 11.30 27.88
N ARG A 320 -37.97 10.50 27.65
CA ARG A 320 -37.66 9.32 28.46
C ARG A 320 -37.46 9.67 29.94
N ALA A 321 -36.69 10.72 30.24
CA ALA A 321 -36.46 11.16 31.61
C ALA A 321 -37.75 11.68 32.30
N ALA A 322 -38.71 12.21 31.54
CA ALA A 322 -40.03 12.59 32.06
C ALA A 322 -40.88 11.35 32.40
N LEU A 323 -40.93 10.36 31.49
CA LEU A 323 -41.61 9.08 31.74
C LEU A 323 -41.00 8.29 32.90
N GLU A 324 -39.68 8.30 33.07
CA GLU A 324 -39.02 7.65 34.21
C GLU A 324 -39.36 8.32 35.55
N ARG A 325 -39.54 9.65 35.57
CA ARG A 325 -40.06 10.41 36.73
C ARG A 325 -41.51 10.06 37.05
N GLU A 326 -42.39 10.03 36.05
CA GLU A 326 -43.80 9.67 36.23
C GLU A 326 -43.95 8.22 36.74
N ASN A 327 -43.20 7.28 36.17
CA ASN A 327 -43.12 5.89 36.66
C ASN A 327 -42.52 5.79 38.07
N GLY A 328 -41.72 6.76 38.52
CA GLY A 328 -41.30 6.89 39.92
C GLY A 328 -42.48 7.19 40.83
N VAL A 329 -43.23 8.26 40.53
CA VAL A 329 -44.42 8.69 41.29
C VAL A 329 -45.50 7.60 41.33
N ILE A 330 -45.71 6.87 40.22
CA ILE A 330 -46.64 5.74 40.19
C ILE A 330 -46.18 4.63 41.14
N ARG A 331 -44.89 4.27 41.16
CA ARG A 331 -44.35 3.25 42.08
C ARG A 331 -44.49 3.66 43.55
N GLU A 332 -44.26 4.93 43.89
CA GLU A 332 -44.49 5.44 45.26
C GLU A 332 -45.96 5.35 45.67
N LYS A 333 -46.89 5.75 44.78
CA LYS A 333 -48.33 5.63 45.03
C LYS A 333 -48.78 4.18 45.21
N VAL A 334 -48.27 3.27 44.37
CA VAL A 334 -48.55 1.83 44.50
C VAL A 334 -48.05 1.32 45.84
N GLY A 335 -46.79 1.60 46.22
CA GLY A 335 -46.25 1.19 47.53
C GLY A 335 -47.07 1.76 48.70
N HIS A 336 -47.52 3.01 48.64
CA HIS A 336 -48.39 3.57 49.66
C HIS A 336 -49.73 2.82 49.77
N LEU A 337 -50.40 2.55 48.64
CA LEU A 337 -51.64 1.78 48.58
C LEU A 337 -51.46 0.35 49.13
N GLU A 338 -50.32 -0.29 48.86
CA GLU A 338 -50.01 -1.61 49.43
C GLU A 338 -49.84 -1.58 50.95
N THR A 339 -49.19 -0.55 51.51
CA THR A 339 -49.10 -0.39 52.97
C THR A 339 -50.45 -0.11 53.62
N LEU A 340 -51.35 0.63 52.94
CA LEU A 340 -52.72 0.85 53.41
C LEU A 340 -53.53 -0.46 53.38
N ARG A 341 -53.44 -1.22 52.27
CA ARG A 341 -54.06 -2.55 52.13
C ARG A 341 -53.62 -3.49 53.25
N SER A 342 -52.31 -3.53 53.55
CA SER A 342 -51.77 -4.36 54.65
C SER A 342 -52.34 -3.98 56.01
N LYS A 343 -52.44 -2.68 56.32
CA LYS A 343 -53.04 -2.23 57.58
C LYS A 343 -54.54 -2.58 57.68
N GLU A 344 -55.25 -2.52 56.56
CA GLU A 344 -56.67 -2.89 56.49
C GLU A 344 -56.86 -4.41 56.69
N THR A 345 -55.98 -5.26 56.12
CA THR A 345 -56.01 -6.71 56.38
C THR A 345 -55.68 -7.00 57.84
N ASP A 346 -54.62 -6.42 58.40
CA ASP A 346 -54.24 -6.60 59.81
C ASP A 346 -55.37 -6.18 60.78
N GLN A 347 -56.16 -5.16 60.40
CA GLN A 347 -57.32 -4.71 61.18
C GLN A 347 -58.50 -5.68 61.06
N LYS A 348 -58.77 -6.20 59.86
CA LYS A 348 -59.82 -7.21 59.64
C LYS A 348 -59.49 -8.51 60.37
N ASP A 349 -58.25 -8.96 60.34
CA ASP A 349 -57.82 -10.19 61.03
C ASP A 349 -57.98 -10.06 62.55
N LYS A 350 -57.67 -8.88 63.13
CA LYS A 350 -57.96 -8.59 64.55
C LYS A 350 -59.45 -8.56 64.87
N GLN A 351 -60.29 -8.04 63.97
CA GLN A 351 -61.74 -8.06 64.14
C GLN A 351 -62.31 -9.49 64.06
N ILE A 352 -61.79 -10.31 63.15
CA ILE A 352 -62.13 -11.74 63.03
C ILE A 352 -61.76 -12.47 64.32
N ALA A 353 -60.53 -12.31 64.82
CA ALA A 353 -60.08 -12.94 66.07
C ALA A 353 -60.97 -12.56 67.28
N HIS A 354 -61.32 -11.28 67.44
CA HIS A 354 -62.23 -10.85 68.51
C HIS A 354 -63.64 -11.43 68.36
N LEU A 355 -64.14 -11.58 67.13
CA LEU A 355 -65.45 -12.23 66.88
C LEU A 355 -65.40 -13.73 67.15
N GLU A 356 -64.27 -14.40 66.88
CA GLU A 356 -64.05 -15.81 67.22
C GLU A 356 -63.96 -16.03 68.74
N GLU A 357 -63.24 -15.18 69.47
CA GLU A 357 -63.21 -15.18 70.95
C GLU A 357 -64.60 -14.96 71.55
N ALA A 358 -65.35 -13.97 71.07
CA ALA A 358 -66.71 -13.69 71.53
C ALA A 358 -67.67 -14.84 71.22
N LYS A 359 -67.55 -15.47 70.04
CA LYS A 359 -68.31 -16.67 69.68
C LYS A 359 -67.99 -17.83 70.61
N TYR A 360 -66.70 -18.10 70.86
CA TYR A 360 -66.27 -19.17 71.76
C TYR A 360 -66.76 -18.93 73.20
N ALA A 361 -66.77 -17.68 73.69
CA ALA A 361 -67.36 -17.34 74.98
C ALA A 361 -68.86 -17.65 75.03
N LEU A 362 -69.61 -17.25 73.99
CA LEU A 362 -71.06 -17.51 73.89
C LEU A 362 -71.37 -19.01 73.79
N ASP A 363 -70.61 -19.77 73.00
CA ASP A 363 -70.74 -21.23 72.88
C ASP A 363 -70.51 -21.92 74.24
N ASN A 364 -69.57 -21.43 75.06
CA ASN A 364 -69.33 -21.91 76.43
C ASN A 364 -70.48 -21.56 77.39
N GLU A 365 -71.07 -20.36 77.31
CA GLU A 365 -72.23 -19.99 78.11
C GLU A 365 -73.48 -20.80 77.72
N LEU A 366 -73.68 -21.03 76.42
CA LEU A 366 -74.72 -21.91 75.90
C LEU A 366 -74.54 -23.36 76.38
N HIS A 367 -73.30 -23.85 76.43
CA HIS A 367 -73.00 -25.17 76.98
C HIS A 367 -73.31 -25.27 78.48
N ARG A 368 -72.89 -24.26 79.27
CA ARG A 368 -73.19 -24.19 80.72
C ARG A 368 -74.69 -24.13 81.00
N THR A 369 -75.43 -23.26 80.29
CA THR A 369 -76.88 -23.12 80.46
C THR A 369 -77.62 -24.39 80.05
N SER A 370 -77.19 -25.07 78.98
CA SER A 370 -77.71 -26.38 78.59
C SER A 370 -77.46 -27.47 79.63
N LEU A 371 -76.30 -27.45 80.30
CA LEU A 371 -76.01 -28.38 81.41
C LEU A 371 -76.87 -28.10 82.65
N THR A 372 -77.20 -26.84 82.96
CA THR A 372 -78.10 -26.51 84.09
C THR A 372 -79.59 -26.76 83.81
N LEU A 373 -79.97 -26.94 82.54
CA LEU A 373 -81.35 -27.23 82.11
C LEU A 373 -81.64 -28.75 82.00
N ARG A 374 -80.62 -29.59 82.11
CA ARG A 374 -80.72 -31.07 82.10
C ARG A 374 -80.70 -31.62 83.52
#